data_AF-A0A958JAZ1-F1
#
_entry.id   AF-A0A958JAZ1-F1
#
_cell.length_a   1.000
_cell.length_b   1.000
_cell.length_c   1.000
_cell.angle_alpha   90.00
_cell.angle_beta   90.00
_cell.angle_gamma   90.00
#
_symmetry.space_group_name_H-M   'P 1'
#
loop_
_entity.id
_entity.type
_entity.pdbx_description
1 polymer ?
#
loop_
_entity_poly.entity_id
_entity_poly.type
_entity_poly.pdbx_seq_one_letter_code
_entity_poly.pdbx_strand_id
1 'polypeptide(L)'
;MKYLICTFVIFFISFSAYADDVYKWVDELGVTHYSSSPNNENAKVAKLPEISRGDVPVPGKLLKTCKKHGGIDCAAGADKDGSVICYDGFKEAAARFTMSCSSPKLLISDVSKVQADGTFTVFVRNSRSVAAEGTKVFFKNSGQEHPMLGPSEIDAFGVAEYLWKDDPGIPILDQPKAQNIRIACSNCDG
;
A
#
# COMPACT_ATOMS: atom_id res chain seq x y z
N MET A 1 13.91 -14.81 35.36
CA MET A 1 13.13 -13.86 36.20
C MET A 1 12.72 -12.55 35.51
N LYS A 2 13.37 -12.07 34.43
CA LYS A 2 12.90 -10.86 33.70
C LYS A 2 11.60 -11.06 32.90
N TYR A 3 11.34 -12.27 32.40
CA TYR A 3 10.13 -12.59 31.62
C TYR A 3 8.86 -12.78 32.46
N LEU A 4 8.96 -12.89 33.79
CA LEU A 4 7.79 -13.08 34.66
C LEU A 4 7.09 -11.74 34.99
N ILE A 5 7.82 -10.62 34.90
CA ILE A 5 7.32 -9.28 35.24
C ILE A 5 6.53 -8.67 34.06
N CYS A 6 6.91 -8.97 32.80
CA CYS A 6 6.15 -8.49 31.64
C CYS A 6 4.75 -9.12 31.50
N THR A 7 4.57 -10.37 31.95
CA THR A 7 3.26 -11.04 31.84
C THR A 7 2.21 -10.45 32.77
N PHE A 8 2.61 -9.85 33.89
CA PHE A 8 1.68 -9.27 34.87
C PHE A 8 1.12 -7.90 34.43
N VAL A 9 1.86 -7.16 33.60
CA VAL A 9 1.45 -5.82 33.15
C VAL A 9 0.37 -5.88 32.06
N ILE A 10 0.36 -6.92 31.23
CA ILE A 10 -0.66 -7.09 30.17
C ILE A 10 -2.03 -7.44 30.76
N PHE A 11 -2.08 -8.10 31.93
CA PHE A 11 -3.35 -8.49 32.56
C PHE A 11 -4.12 -7.31 33.17
N PHE A 12 -3.43 -6.21 33.50
CA PHE A 12 -4.05 -5.03 34.13
C PHE A 12 -4.66 -4.02 33.14
N ILE A 13 -4.49 -4.20 31.82
CA ILE A 13 -4.99 -3.27 30.80
C ILE A 13 -6.34 -3.74 30.20
N SER A 14 -6.86 -4.88 30.65
CA SER A 14 -8.18 -5.39 30.28
C SER A 14 -9.31 -4.69 31.04
N PHE A 15 -9.31 -3.35 31.07
CA PHE A 15 -10.51 -2.60 31.44
C PHE A 15 -11.51 -2.78 30.31
N SER A 16 -12.45 -3.72 30.49
CA SER A 16 -13.62 -3.85 29.64
C SER A 16 -14.33 -2.51 29.61
N ALA A 17 -14.25 -1.81 28.48
CA ALA A 17 -15.06 -0.64 28.21
C ALA A 17 -16.51 -1.12 28.05
N TYR A 18 -17.23 -1.23 29.16
CA TYR A 18 -18.67 -1.38 29.14
C TYR A 18 -19.26 -0.05 28.67
N ALA A 19 -19.99 -0.08 27.56
CA ALA A 19 -20.79 1.07 27.18
C ALA A 19 -21.94 1.16 28.18
N ASP A 20 -22.01 2.25 28.94
CA ASP A 20 -23.11 2.50 29.87
C ASP A 20 -24.44 2.58 29.11
N ASP A 21 -25.52 2.16 29.77
CA ASP A 21 -26.87 2.27 29.23
C ASP A 21 -27.20 3.74 28.93
N VAL A 22 -27.73 4.00 27.74
CA VAL A 22 -28.29 5.31 27.38
C VAL A 22 -29.78 5.28 27.68
N TYR A 23 -30.27 6.25 28.44
CA TYR A 23 -31.67 6.39 28.80
C TYR A 23 -32.38 7.40 27.91
N LYS A 24 -33.66 7.18 27.62
CA LYS A 24 -34.54 8.05 26.81
C LYS A 24 -35.84 8.33 27.56
N TRP A 25 -36.31 9.57 27.52
CA TRP A 25 -37.66 9.97 27.97
C TRP A 25 -38.23 11.06 27.07
N VAL A 26 -39.52 11.34 27.23
CA VAL A 26 -40.23 12.44 26.56
C VAL A 26 -40.82 13.34 27.65
N ASP A 27 -40.58 14.64 27.58
CA ASP A 27 -41.11 15.59 28.56
C ASP A 27 -42.57 16.01 28.25
N GLU A 28 -43.15 16.86 29.09
CA GLU A 28 -44.52 17.35 28.96
C GLU A 28 -44.75 18.16 27.66
N LEU A 29 -43.69 18.68 27.05
CA LEU A 29 -43.73 19.42 25.80
C LEU A 29 -43.57 18.50 24.57
N GLY A 30 -43.44 17.19 24.78
CA GLY A 30 -43.23 16.21 23.71
C GLY A 30 -41.80 16.14 23.20
N VAL A 31 -40.83 16.78 23.87
CA VAL A 31 -39.42 16.76 23.47
C VAL A 31 -38.76 15.46 23.97
N THR A 32 -38.07 14.77 23.06
CA THR A 32 -37.30 13.56 23.40
C THR A 32 -35.92 13.93 23.92
N HIS A 33 -35.56 13.41 25.10
CA HIS A 33 -34.26 13.59 25.72
C HIS A 33 -33.50 12.28 25.83
N TYR A 34 -32.17 12.36 25.83
CA TYR A 34 -31.26 11.23 26.03
C TYR A 34 -30.26 11.57 27.14
N SER A 35 -29.90 10.59 27.99
CA SER A 35 -28.91 10.77 29.05
C SER A 35 -28.14 9.49 29.34
N SER A 36 -26.90 9.61 29.81
CA SER A 36 -26.11 8.51 30.35
C SER A 36 -26.47 8.15 31.81
N SER A 37 -27.47 8.82 32.40
CA SER A 37 -27.91 8.55 33.78
C SER A 37 -29.44 8.63 33.89
N PRO A 38 -30.07 7.80 34.73
CA PRO A 38 -31.53 7.75 34.87
C PRO A 38 -32.06 8.87 35.78
N ASN A 39 -31.74 10.12 35.48
CA ASN A 39 -32.08 11.28 36.33
C ASN A 39 -33.55 11.71 36.24
N ASN A 40 -34.35 11.08 35.37
CA ASN A 40 -35.76 11.36 35.19
C ASN A 40 -36.58 10.11 35.52
N GLU A 41 -37.65 10.25 36.30
CA GLU A 41 -38.50 9.13 36.74
C GLU A 41 -39.16 8.38 35.57
N ASN A 42 -39.33 9.04 34.42
CA ASN A 42 -39.89 8.44 33.20
C ASN A 42 -38.82 7.90 32.23
N ALA A 43 -37.54 7.93 32.60
CA ALA A 43 -36.45 7.47 31.76
C ALA A 43 -36.42 5.94 31.62
N LYS A 44 -36.27 5.45 30.38
CA LYS A 44 -36.13 4.03 30.07
C LYS A 44 -34.87 3.80 29.26
N VAL A 45 -34.24 2.63 29.40
CA VAL A 45 -33.07 2.25 28.59
C VAL A 45 -33.46 2.29 27.11
N ALA A 46 -32.69 3.05 26.33
CA ALA A 46 -32.89 3.30 24.92
C ALA A 46 -32.29 2.17 24.09
N LYS A 47 -33.08 1.62 23.17
CA LYS A 47 -32.56 0.78 22.09
C LYS A 47 -32.06 1.69 20.98
N LEU A 48 -30.79 2.08 21.06
CA LEU A 48 -30.14 2.85 20.00
C LEU A 48 -29.95 1.98 18.76
N PRO A 49 -30.17 2.50 17.55
CA PRO A 49 -29.81 1.79 16.33
C PRO A 49 -28.30 1.53 16.33
N GLU A 50 -27.88 0.40 15.77
CA GLU A 50 -26.46 0.13 15.53
C GLU A 50 -25.96 1.16 14.50
N ILE A 51 -25.06 2.05 14.92
CA ILE A 51 -24.44 3.00 14.00
C ILE A 51 -23.31 2.27 13.30
N SER A 52 -23.53 1.89 12.05
CA SER A 52 -22.44 1.40 11.22
C SER A 52 -21.63 2.59 10.67
N ARG A 53 -20.37 2.36 10.29
CA ARG A 53 -19.56 3.39 9.61
C ARG A 53 -20.20 3.88 8.29
N GLY A 54 -21.19 3.17 7.75
CA GLY A 54 -21.93 3.56 6.55
C GLY A 54 -23.07 4.56 6.81
N ASP A 55 -23.57 4.67 8.04
CA ASP A 55 -24.76 5.47 8.37
C ASP A 55 -24.45 6.94 8.67
N VAL A 56 -23.18 7.26 8.92
CA VAL A 56 -22.72 8.64 9.13
C VAL A 56 -22.19 9.16 7.79
N PRO A 57 -22.91 10.04 7.09
CA PRO A 57 -22.40 10.66 5.87
C PRO A 57 -21.19 11.52 6.25
N VAL A 58 -19.99 10.98 6.03
CA VAL A 58 -18.78 11.77 6.14
C VAL A 58 -18.73 12.69 4.93
N PRO A 59 -18.72 14.02 5.12
CA PRO A 59 -18.61 14.93 3.98
C PRO A 59 -17.36 14.58 3.19
N GLY A 60 -17.54 14.15 1.93
CA GLY A 60 -16.44 13.80 1.05
C GLY A 60 -15.57 15.03 0.84
N LYS A 61 -14.41 15.08 1.47
CA LYS A 61 -13.44 16.14 1.20
C LYS A 61 -12.95 15.95 -0.24
N LEU A 62 -13.23 16.90 -1.11
CA LEU A 62 -12.67 16.91 -2.46
C LEU A 62 -11.14 16.98 -2.33
N LEU A 63 -10.49 15.85 -2.58
CA LEU A 63 -9.04 15.75 -2.54
C LEU A 63 -8.46 16.43 -3.78
N LYS A 64 -7.61 17.43 -3.56
CA LYS A 64 -6.79 18.03 -4.62
C LYS A 64 -5.82 16.95 -5.11
N THR A 65 -5.81 16.64 -6.41
CA THR A 65 -4.95 15.59 -7.00
C THR A 65 -4.13 16.14 -8.14
N CYS A 66 -2.97 15.55 -8.42
CA CYS A 66 -2.12 15.96 -9.53
C CYS A 66 -2.67 15.60 -10.92
N LYS A 67 -3.87 15.00 -11.04
CA LYS A 67 -4.41 14.52 -12.32
C LYS A 67 -4.59 15.65 -13.35
N LYS A 68 -4.94 16.86 -12.89
CA LYS A 68 -5.06 18.06 -13.74
C LYS A 68 -3.76 18.86 -13.86
N HIS A 69 -2.71 18.41 -13.19
CA HIS A 69 -1.44 19.10 -12.98
C HIS A 69 -0.25 18.33 -13.58
N GLY A 70 -0.50 17.54 -14.63
CA GLY A 70 0.54 16.74 -15.32
C GLY A 70 1.02 15.49 -14.57
N GLY A 71 0.47 15.19 -13.39
CA GLY A 71 0.89 14.05 -12.58
C GLY A 71 1.86 14.41 -11.45
N ILE A 72 2.32 13.39 -10.74
CA ILE A 72 3.20 13.53 -9.57
C ILE A 72 4.65 13.72 -10.04
N ASP A 73 5.31 14.76 -9.54
CA ASP A 73 6.73 14.99 -9.76
C ASP A 73 7.53 14.61 -8.51
N CYS A 74 8.08 13.40 -8.52
CA CYS A 74 8.92 12.94 -7.41
C CYS A 74 10.29 13.61 -7.38
N ALA A 75 10.75 14.21 -8.49
CA ALA A 75 12.03 14.92 -8.54
C ALA A 75 11.95 16.29 -7.85
N ALA A 76 10.76 16.91 -7.81
CA ALA A 76 10.51 18.14 -7.06
C ALA A 76 10.59 17.96 -5.53
N GLY A 77 10.58 16.71 -5.04
CA GLY A 77 10.59 16.39 -3.62
C GLY A 77 9.22 16.53 -2.94
N ALA A 78 9.22 16.53 -1.61
CA ALA A 78 8.02 16.69 -0.81
C ALA A 78 7.66 18.17 -0.60
N ASP A 79 6.37 18.49 -0.60
CA ASP A 79 5.86 19.80 -0.16
C ASP A 79 6.02 19.97 1.37
N LYS A 80 5.76 21.17 1.88
CA LYS A 80 5.91 21.52 3.31
C LYS A 80 5.12 20.61 4.26
N ASP A 81 3.99 20.09 3.81
CA ASP A 81 3.12 19.20 4.58
C ASP A 81 3.43 17.71 4.36
N GLY A 82 4.45 17.37 3.57
CA GLY A 82 4.82 16.01 3.18
C GLY A 82 3.99 15.43 2.03
N SER A 83 3.16 16.24 1.36
CA SER A 83 2.50 15.85 0.12
C SER A 83 3.46 15.87 -1.08
N VAL A 84 3.02 15.28 -2.19
CA VAL A 84 3.73 15.40 -3.47
C VAL A 84 3.54 16.78 -4.09
N ILE A 85 4.56 17.23 -4.81
CA ILE A 85 4.45 18.36 -5.74
C ILE A 85 4.09 17.79 -7.11
N CYS A 86 3.18 18.44 -7.83
CA CYS A 86 2.81 18.02 -9.17
C CYS A 86 3.77 18.58 -10.24
N TYR A 87 3.70 18.06 -11.47
CA TYR A 87 4.63 18.41 -12.56
C TYR A 87 4.60 19.89 -12.97
N ASP A 88 3.47 20.57 -12.78
CA ASP A 88 3.34 22.02 -13.01
C ASP A 88 3.73 22.88 -11.78
N GLY A 89 4.24 22.26 -10.72
CA GLY A 89 4.60 22.92 -9.46
C GLY A 89 3.45 23.07 -8.47
N PHE A 90 2.26 22.52 -8.74
CA PHE A 90 1.13 22.57 -7.80
C PHE A 90 1.46 21.87 -6.47
N LYS A 91 1.03 22.51 -5.38
CA LYS A 91 1.27 22.15 -3.97
C LYS A 91 -0.03 21.77 -3.27
N GLU A 92 0.04 21.23 -2.06
CA GLU A 92 -1.12 20.76 -1.29
C GLU A 92 -1.90 19.61 -1.96
N ALA A 93 -1.20 18.75 -2.72
CA ALA A 93 -1.82 17.55 -3.25
C ALA A 93 -2.21 16.61 -2.08
N ALA A 94 -3.32 15.89 -2.19
CA ALA A 94 -3.72 14.96 -1.13
C ALA A 94 -2.79 13.74 -1.01
N ALA A 95 -2.04 13.42 -2.08
CA ALA A 95 -1.15 12.27 -2.12
C ALA A 95 0.13 12.54 -1.32
N ARG A 96 0.52 11.58 -0.47
CA ARG A 96 1.75 11.67 0.34
C ARG A 96 2.98 11.34 -0.49
N PHE A 97 4.03 12.13 -0.33
CA PHE A 97 5.31 11.91 -1.01
C PHE A 97 5.88 10.53 -0.65
N THR A 98 5.89 10.18 0.64
CA THR A 98 6.37 8.89 1.15
C THR A 98 5.56 7.67 0.71
N MET A 99 4.40 7.85 0.07
CA MET A 99 3.61 6.73 -0.47
C MET A 99 3.65 6.69 -2.00
N SER A 100 3.98 7.82 -2.63
CA SER A 100 3.89 7.99 -4.07
C SER A 100 5.26 7.97 -4.76
N CYS A 101 6.29 8.36 -4.01
CA CYS A 101 7.63 8.68 -4.46
C CYS A 101 8.72 8.04 -3.60
N SER A 102 8.38 7.25 -2.58
CA SER A 102 9.37 6.59 -1.72
C SER A 102 10.07 5.43 -2.40
N SER A 103 9.42 4.79 -3.37
CA SER A 103 9.90 3.56 -3.98
C SER A 103 9.66 3.53 -5.49
N PRO A 104 10.62 3.00 -6.27
CA PRO A 104 10.39 2.62 -7.65
C PRO A 104 9.33 1.52 -7.73
N LYS A 105 8.66 1.42 -8.88
CA LYS A 105 7.72 0.33 -9.16
C LYS A 105 8.09 -0.33 -10.48
N LEU A 106 8.75 -1.48 -10.38
CA LEU A 106 9.20 -2.28 -11.50
C LEU A 106 8.08 -3.19 -12.01
N LEU A 107 7.91 -3.25 -13.33
CA LEU A 107 6.91 -4.05 -14.02
C LEU A 107 7.57 -4.80 -15.18
N ILE A 108 7.18 -6.06 -15.39
CA ILE A 108 7.56 -6.80 -16.60
C ILE A 108 6.76 -6.23 -17.75
N SER A 109 7.43 -5.59 -18.71
CA SER A 109 6.77 -5.04 -19.91
C SER A 109 6.64 -6.07 -21.02
N ASP A 110 7.64 -6.95 -21.18
CA ASP A 110 7.63 -8.00 -22.20
C ASP A 110 8.59 -9.14 -21.83
N VAL A 111 8.34 -10.32 -22.41
CA VAL A 111 9.21 -11.50 -22.33
C VAL A 111 9.40 -12.03 -23.74
N SER A 112 10.64 -12.00 -24.25
CA SER A 112 10.92 -12.45 -25.60
C SER A 112 10.62 -13.95 -25.76
N LYS A 113 10.46 -14.37 -27.02
CA LYS A 113 10.44 -15.81 -27.32
C LYS A 113 11.80 -16.43 -26.97
N VAL A 114 11.77 -17.71 -26.60
CA VAL A 114 12.97 -18.51 -26.40
C VAL A 114 13.63 -18.73 -27.75
N GLN A 115 14.93 -18.44 -27.83
CA GLN A 115 15.74 -18.64 -29.02
C GLN A 115 16.18 -20.10 -29.15
N ALA A 116 16.79 -20.46 -30.29
CA ALA A 116 17.25 -21.83 -30.54
C ALA A 116 18.33 -22.31 -29.55
N ASP A 117 19.05 -21.38 -28.92
CA ASP A 117 20.07 -21.64 -27.90
C ASP A 117 19.51 -21.63 -26.46
N GLY A 118 18.18 -21.59 -26.29
CA GLY A 118 17.53 -21.55 -24.99
C GLY A 118 17.54 -20.18 -24.31
N THR A 119 18.13 -19.15 -24.92
CA THR A 119 18.16 -17.80 -24.34
C THR A 119 16.84 -17.06 -24.53
N PHE A 120 16.51 -16.18 -23.61
CA PHE A 120 15.41 -15.22 -23.76
C PHE A 120 15.69 -13.95 -22.96
N THR A 121 15.02 -12.86 -23.31
CA THR A 121 15.18 -11.55 -22.67
C THR A 121 13.89 -11.15 -21.97
N VAL A 122 14.03 -10.57 -20.79
CA VAL A 122 12.94 -9.97 -20.02
C VAL A 122 13.15 -8.46 -19.99
N PHE A 123 12.13 -7.73 -20.41
CA PHE A 123 12.13 -6.28 -20.38
C PHE A 123 11.42 -5.82 -19.11
N VAL A 124 12.13 -5.09 -18.25
CA VAL A 124 11.60 -4.55 -16.99
C VAL A 124 11.53 -3.03 -17.10
N ARG A 125 10.34 -2.47 -16.89
CA ARG A 125 10.08 -1.03 -16.89
C ARG A 125 9.89 -0.52 -15.47
N ASN A 126 10.53 0.59 -15.15
CA ASN A 126 10.20 1.38 -13.97
C ASN A 126 9.01 2.30 -14.28
N SER A 127 7.94 2.24 -13.49
CA SER A 127 6.72 3.04 -13.69
C SER A 127 6.67 4.30 -12.81
N ARG A 128 7.78 4.62 -12.12
CA ARG A 128 7.89 5.77 -11.21
C ARG A 128 9.03 6.70 -11.61
N SER A 129 8.97 7.92 -11.12
CA SER A 129 9.96 9.00 -11.29
C SER A 129 11.18 8.88 -10.37
N VAL A 130 11.43 7.70 -9.80
CA VAL A 130 12.54 7.42 -8.89
C VAL A 130 13.30 6.24 -9.44
N ALA A 131 14.63 6.35 -9.57
CA ALA A 131 15.47 5.27 -10.05
C ALA A 131 15.38 4.03 -9.13
N ALA A 132 15.42 2.85 -9.75
CA ALA A 132 15.47 1.59 -9.03
C ALA A 132 16.92 1.14 -8.89
N GLU A 133 17.37 0.93 -7.66
CA GLU A 133 18.75 0.56 -7.35
C GLU A 133 18.84 -0.91 -6.92
N GLY A 134 19.98 -1.55 -7.19
CA GLY A 134 20.21 -2.95 -6.83
C GLY A 134 19.24 -3.92 -7.51
N THR A 135 18.82 -3.61 -8.74
CA THR A 135 17.82 -4.39 -9.47
C THR A 135 18.34 -5.79 -9.80
N LYS A 136 17.51 -6.79 -9.52
CA LYS A 136 17.77 -8.21 -9.80
C LYS A 136 16.49 -8.84 -10.35
N VAL A 137 16.64 -9.61 -11.42
CA VAL A 137 15.54 -10.39 -11.98
C VAL A 137 15.88 -11.87 -11.83
N PHE A 138 14.93 -12.64 -11.37
CA PHE A 138 15.06 -14.08 -11.17
C PHE A 138 14.05 -14.81 -12.04
N PHE A 139 14.49 -15.83 -12.74
CA PHE A 139 13.62 -16.76 -13.43
C PHE A 139 13.41 -18.01 -12.56
N LYS A 140 12.14 -18.39 -12.37
CA LYS A 140 11.73 -19.55 -11.60
C LYS A 140 11.47 -20.74 -12.51
N ASN A 141 12.38 -21.71 -12.49
CA ASN A 141 12.27 -22.97 -13.22
C ASN A 141 12.30 -24.15 -12.25
N SER A 142 11.37 -25.10 -12.38
CA SER A 142 11.29 -26.29 -11.50
C SER A 142 11.32 -25.96 -9.99
N GLY A 143 10.79 -24.80 -9.60
CA GLY A 143 10.75 -24.35 -8.21
C GLY A 143 12.02 -23.64 -7.71
N GLN A 144 13.11 -23.65 -8.47
CA GLN A 144 14.35 -22.93 -8.15
C GLN A 144 14.38 -21.57 -8.83
N GLU A 145 14.94 -20.57 -8.13
CA GLU A 145 15.13 -19.22 -8.67
C GLU A 145 16.57 -19.03 -9.15
N HIS A 146 16.71 -18.56 -10.38
CA HIS A 146 17.99 -18.33 -11.01
C HIS A 146 18.11 -16.87 -11.44
N PRO A 147 19.19 -16.16 -11.05
CA PRO A 147 19.36 -14.76 -11.41
C PRO A 147 19.63 -14.60 -12.90
N MET A 148 19.00 -13.61 -13.52
CA MET A 148 19.23 -13.19 -14.90
C MET A 148 20.34 -12.13 -14.96
N LEU A 149 21.02 -12.05 -16.11
CA LEU A 149 22.07 -11.06 -16.36
C LEU A 149 21.44 -9.74 -16.80
N GLY A 150 21.72 -8.64 -16.12
CA GLY A 150 21.21 -7.33 -16.48
C GLY A 150 21.83 -6.21 -15.64
N PRO A 151 21.42 -4.95 -15.86
CA PRO A 151 21.94 -3.83 -15.08
C PRO A 151 21.47 -3.89 -13.62
N SER A 152 22.26 -3.31 -12.73
CA SER A 152 21.91 -3.18 -11.30
C SER A 152 21.07 -1.93 -11.01
N GLU A 153 20.76 -1.12 -12.01
CA GLU A 153 19.98 0.11 -11.88
C GLU A 153 19.03 0.27 -13.07
N ILE A 154 17.84 0.83 -12.81
CA ILE A 154 16.88 1.24 -13.84
C ILE A 154 16.45 2.68 -13.56
N ASP A 155 16.72 3.57 -14.51
CA ASP A 155 16.38 4.98 -14.41
C ASP A 155 14.88 5.22 -14.10
N ALA A 156 14.58 6.42 -13.61
CA ALA A 156 13.21 6.92 -13.51
C ALA A 156 12.49 6.80 -14.87
N PHE A 157 11.32 6.14 -14.88
CA PHE A 157 10.58 5.79 -16.09
C PHE A 157 11.35 4.97 -17.14
N GLY A 158 12.53 4.45 -16.79
CA GLY A 158 13.41 3.71 -17.68
C GLY A 158 12.94 2.28 -17.97
N VAL A 159 13.61 1.65 -18.93
CA VAL A 159 13.45 0.23 -19.27
C VAL A 159 14.83 -0.40 -19.28
N ALA A 160 14.93 -1.60 -18.72
CA ALA A 160 16.14 -2.40 -18.77
C ALA A 160 15.86 -3.81 -19.29
N GLU A 161 16.89 -4.39 -19.89
CA GLU A 161 16.89 -5.72 -20.47
C GLU A 161 17.64 -6.67 -19.55
N TYR A 162 17.04 -7.83 -19.29
CA TYR A 162 17.64 -8.91 -18.51
C TYR A 162 17.69 -10.17 -19.36
N LEU A 163 18.90 -10.68 -19.59
CA LEU A 163 19.17 -11.84 -20.41
C LEU A 163 19.19 -13.10 -19.54
N TRP A 164 18.37 -14.08 -19.91
CA TRP A 164 18.55 -15.46 -19.47
C TRP A 164 19.60 -16.10 -20.36
N LYS A 165 20.70 -16.53 -19.75
CA LYS A 165 21.68 -17.39 -20.40
C LYS A 165 21.54 -18.77 -19.80
N ASP A 166 21.34 -19.75 -20.66
CA ASP A 166 21.09 -21.12 -20.26
C ASP A 166 22.18 -21.62 -19.29
N ASP A 167 21.74 -22.14 -18.15
CA ASP A 167 22.61 -22.90 -17.26
C ASP A 167 22.61 -24.32 -17.84
N PRO A 168 23.75 -24.85 -18.32
CA PRO A 168 23.83 -26.08 -19.13
C PRO A 168 23.18 -27.34 -18.53
N GLY A 169 22.65 -27.29 -17.31
CA GLY A 169 21.89 -28.36 -16.67
C GLY A 169 20.36 -28.21 -16.63
N ILE A 170 19.77 -27.11 -17.13
CA ILE A 170 18.34 -26.81 -16.89
C ILE A 170 17.57 -26.56 -18.19
N PRO A 171 17.03 -27.62 -18.84
CA PRO A 171 16.24 -27.43 -20.06
C PRO A 171 14.99 -26.59 -19.78
N ILE A 172 14.76 -25.57 -20.62
CA ILE A 172 13.51 -24.81 -20.65
C ILE A 172 12.52 -25.59 -21.52
N LEU A 173 11.52 -26.19 -20.87
CA LEU A 173 10.51 -27.00 -21.56
C LEU A 173 9.41 -26.14 -22.20
N ASP A 174 9.11 -24.97 -21.63
CA ASP A 174 8.00 -24.10 -22.03
C ASP A 174 8.42 -22.63 -22.15
N GLN A 175 7.68 -21.86 -22.96
CA GLN A 175 7.88 -20.40 -23.06
C GLN A 175 7.69 -19.75 -21.67
N PRO A 176 8.69 -18.99 -21.16
CA PRO A 176 8.61 -18.29 -19.89
C PRO A 176 7.42 -17.35 -19.84
N LYS A 177 6.63 -17.42 -18.76
CA LYS A 177 5.53 -16.49 -18.49
C LYS A 177 5.96 -15.47 -17.45
N ALA A 178 5.32 -14.30 -17.44
CA ALA A 178 5.58 -13.26 -16.45
C ALA A 178 5.50 -13.76 -14.99
N GLN A 179 4.60 -14.71 -14.71
CA GLN A 179 4.45 -15.35 -13.39
C GLN A 179 5.68 -16.19 -12.94
N ASN A 180 6.54 -16.58 -13.87
CA ASN A 180 7.78 -17.29 -13.59
C ASN A 180 8.95 -16.33 -13.34
N ILE A 181 8.71 -15.02 -13.34
CA ILE A 181 9.76 -14.02 -13.20
C ILE A 181 9.51 -13.23 -11.91
N ARG A 182 10.51 -13.18 -11.04
CA ARG A 182 10.51 -12.35 -9.84
C ARG A 182 11.48 -11.19 -10.02
N ILE A 183 11.02 -9.98 -9.72
CA ILE A 183 11.87 -8.78 -9.72
C ILE A 183 12.13 -8.40 -8.26
N ALA A 184 13.36 -7.99 -7.96
CA ALA A 184 13.74 -7.40 -6.68
C ALA A 184 14.57 -6.15 -6.93
N CYS A 185 14.50 -5.18 -6.03
CA CYS A 185 15.44 -4.07 -5.98
C CYS A 185 15.62 -3.59 -4.55
N SER A 186 16.74 -2.90 -4.27
CA SER A 186 17.14 -2.49 -2.92
C SER A 186 16.23 -1.43 -2.31
N ASN A 187 15.65 -0.56 -3.13
CA ASN A 187 14.75 0.51 -2.71
C ASN A 187 13.28 0.29 -3.12
N CYS A 188 12.94 -0.87 -3.67
CA CYS A 188 11.56 -1.25 -4.02
C CYS A 188 10.76 -1.57 -2.75
N ASP A 189 9.49 -1.18 -2.71
CA ASP A 189 8.54 -1.75 -1.74
C ASP A 189 8.31 -3.22 -2.14
N GLY A 190 8.71 -4.15 -1.26
CA GLY A 190 8.64 -5.60 -1.48
C GLY A 190 7.22 -6.16 -1.51
#